data_AF-A0AAV5PIV8-F1
#
_entry.id   AF-A0AAV5PIV8-F1
#
_cell.length_a   1.000
_cell.length_b   1.000
_cell.length_c   1.000
_cell.angle_alpha   90.00
_cell.angle_beta   90.00
_cell.angle_gamma   90.00
#
_symmetry.space_group_name_H-M   'P 1'
#
loop_
_entity.id
_entity.type
_entity.pdbx_description
1 polymer ?
#
loop_
_entity_poly.entity_id
_entity_poly.type
_entity_poly.pdbx_seq_one_letter_code
_entity_poly.pdbx_strand_id
1 'polypeptide(L)'
;MIRLDAFAYAVKKLDTSDFFVEPEIWDLLDEVRQDLAGTDAQILPEIHEHYSLPRKVSEHGYFIYDFALPMVLLYSLYTGKSQRLAAWLKQCPMKQFTTLDTHDGLGVVDAKDILTDEEIDYTTQELYKIGANVKRKYSSAEYNNLDIYQSNTTYYSALGNDDQKYFLARLLQVFAPGIPQIYYVGLLAGENDLDLLERTKEGRNINRHYYSLEEIDQEVKRPVVAKLLKLLESRNTEAAFDLDGRLEVAAPSEHEIVLKRVNQAGDREAVLRVDLTALTYQISVNGEEISL
;
A
#
# COMPACT_ATOMS: atom_id res chain seq x y z
N MET A 1 -8.45 -16.67 2.97
CA MET A 1 -7.23 -16.15 2.31
C MET A 1 -6.02 -16.69 3.06
N ILE A 2 -5.02 -17.19 2.35
CA ILE A 2 -3.76 -17.71 2.89
C ILE A 2 -2.62 -16.92 2.27
N ARG A 3 -1.87 -16.18 3.08
CA ARG A 3 -0.64 -15.48 2.66
C ARG A 3 0.50 -16.48 2.62
N LEU A 4 1.18 -16.61 1.48
CA LEU A 4 2.42 -17.39 1.38
C LEU A 4 3.59 -16.45 1.62
N ASP A 5 4.12 -16.49 2.84
CA ASP A 5 5.26 -15.68 3.29
C ASP A 5 6.53 -16.05 2.53
N ALA A 6 7.29 -15.04 2.07
CA ALA A 6 8.58 -15.23 1.41
C ALA A 6 8.54 -16.27 0.28
N PHE A 7 7.41 -16.35 -0.45
CA PHE A 7 7.11 -17.45 -1.37
C PHE A 7 8.16 -17.58 -2.47
N ALA A 8 8.63 -16.46 -3.00
CA ALA A 8 9.64 -16.43 -4.05
C ALA A 8 10.94 -17.16 -3.67
N TYR A 9 11.27 -17.26 -2.38
CA TYR A 9 12.47 -17.97 -1.92
C TYR A 9 12.26 -19.48 -1.78
N ALA A 10 11.08 -20.03 -2.00
CA ALA A 10 10.75 -21.40 -1.61
C ALA A 10 11.54 -22.48 -2.37
N VAL A 11 11.84 -22.26 -3.65
CA VAL A 11 12.56 -23.20 -4.53
C VAL A 11 14.05 -22.89 -4.57
N LYS A 12 14.89 -23.91 -4.35
CA LYS A 12 16.35 -23.80 -4.36
C LYS A 12 16.91 -24.68 -5.46
N LYS A 13 17.80 -24.14 -6.30
CA LYS A 13 18.37 -24.85 -7.44
C LYS A 13 19.78 -24.34 -7.73
N LEU A 14 20.72 -25.28 -7.82
CA LEU A 14 22.11 -24.99 -8.12
C LEU A 14 22.23 -24.13 -9.39
N ASP A 15 23.13 -23.15 -9.36
CA ASP A 15 23.40 -22.21 -10.46
C ASP A 15 22.22 -21.29 -10.85
N THR A 16 21.31 -21.02 -9.90
CA THR A 16 20.22 -20.03 -10.05
C THR A 16 20.31 -18.92 -8.99
N SER A 17 19.40 -17.94 -9.05
CA SER A 17 19.28 -16.89 -8.02
C SER A 17 18.70 -17.37 -6.70
N ASP A 18 18.13 -18.60 -6.64
CA ASP A 18 17.30 -19.09 -5.54
C ASP A 18 16.11 -18.18 -5.19
N PHE A 19 15.70 -17.33 -6.15
CA PHE A 19 14.55 -16.44 -6.04
C PHE A 19 13.67 -16.57 -7.28
N PHE A 20 12.42 -16.96 -7.05
CA PHE A 20 11.39 -17.24 -8.06
C PHE A 20 11.90 -18.15 -9.18
N VAL A 21 12.47 -19.29 -8.81
CA VAL A 21 13.11 -20.22 -9.75
C VAL A 21 12.07 -20.92 -10.65
N GLU A 22 12.15 -20.67 -11.95
CA GLU A 22 11.25 -21.25 -12.94
C GLU A 22 11.82 -22.49 -13.65
N PRO A 23 10.97 -23.47 -14.03
CA PRO A 23 9.50 -23.50 -13.84
C PRO A 23 9.03 -23.98 -12.45
N GLU A 24 9.93 -24.50 -11.61
CA GLU A 24 9.58 -25.25 -10.40
C GLU A 24 8.73 -24.47 -9.37
N ILE A 25 8.84 -23.13 -9.35
CA ILE A 25 7.99 -22.29 -8.48
C ILE A 25 6.50 -22.40 -8.83
N TRP A 26 6.16 -22.67 -10.10
CA TRP A 26 4.78 -22.86 -10.54
C TRP A 26 4.23 -24.21 -10.10
N ASP A 27 5.05 -25.26 -10.15
CA ASP A 27 4.68 -26.58 -9.65
C ASP A 27 4.34 -26.51 -8.16
N LEU A 28 5.18 -25.83 -7.37
CA LEU A 28 4.92 -25.59 -5.95
C LEU A 28 3.61 -24.82 -5.72
N LEU A 29 3.33 -23.78 -6.52
CA LEU A 29 2.10 -23.01 -6.38
C LEU A 29 0.85 -23.84 -6.73
N ASP A 30 0.96 -24.69 -7.75
CA ASP A 30 -0.10 -25.62 -8.14
C ASP A 30 -0.32 -26.71 -7.08
N GLU A 31 0.73 -27.22 -6.43
CA GLU A 31 0.62 -28.14 -5.28
C GLU A 31 -0.17 -27.49 -4.14
N VAL A 32 0.18 -26.25 -3.75
CA VAL A 32 -0.56 -25.51 -2.71
C VAL A 32 -2.02 -25.30 -3.11
N ARG A 33 -2.30 -25.02 -4.39
CA ARG A 33 -3.67 -24.90 -4.89
C ARG A 33 -4.44 -26.22 -4.81
N GLN A 34 -3.78 -27.35 -5.07
CA GLN A 34 -4.38 -28.68 -4.96
C GLN A 34 -4.68 -29.04 -3.51
N ASP A 35 -3.79 -28.72 -2.57
CA ASP A 35 -4.01 -28.95 -1.13
C ASP A 35 -5.22 -28.18 -0.59
N LEU A 36 -5.53 -27.03 -1.20
CA LEU A 36 -6.69 -26.19 -0.85
C LEU A 36 -7.94 -26.52 -1.68
N ALA A 37 -7.89 -27.51 -2.57
CA ALA A 37 -9.01 -27.87 -3.42
C ALA A 37 -10.23 -28.32 -2.59
N GLY A 38 -11.42 -27.85 -2.98
CA GLY A 38 -12.66 -28.10 -2.22
C GLY A 38 -12.91 -27.15 -1.05
N THR A 39 -12.05 -26.14 -0.85
CA THR A 39 -12.26 -25.03 0.09
C THR A 39 -12.49 -23.72 -0.66
N ASP A 40 -13.04 -22.71 0.04
CA ASP A 40 -13.13 -21.33 -0.47
C ASP A 40 -11.83 -20.53 -0.24
N ALA A 41 -10.74 -21.19 0.16
CA ALA A 41 -9.48 -20.52 0.40
C ALA A 41 -8.90 -19.94 -0.89
N GLN A 42 -8.40 -18.71 -0.78
CA GLN A 42 -7.66 -18.02 -1.84
C GLN A 42 -6.20 -17.90 -1.39
N ILE A 43 -5.27 -17.89 -2.35
CA ILE A 43 -3.83 -17.80 -2.13
C ILE A 43 -3.36 -16.38 -2.47
N LEU A 44 -2.47 -15.85 -1.62
CA LEU A 44 -1.84 -14.54 -1.78
C LEU A 44 -0.34 -14.68 -1.53
N PRO A 45 0.46 -14.95 -2.58
CA PRO A 45 1.91 -15.00 -2.46
C PRO A 45 2.47 -13.60 -2.18
N GLU A 46 3.34 -13.50 -1.19
CA GLU A 46 4.07 -12.28 -0.91
C GLU A 46 5.42 -12.30 -1.66
N ILE A 47 5.65 -11.26 -2.46
CA ILE A 47 6.80 -11.10 -3.35
C ILE A 47 7.17 -9.61 -3.40
N HIS A 48 8.28 -9.23 -2.77
CA HIS A 48 8.94 -7.94 -2.96
C HIS A 48 9.97 -8.02 -4.10
N GLU A 49 9.65 -7.46 -5.26
CA GLU A 49 10.51 -7.40 -6.45
C GLU A 49 9.89 -6.42 -7.47
N HIS A 50 10.61 -6.10 -8.54
CA HIS A 50 10.09 -5.38 -9.69
C HIS A 50 8.67 -5.87 -10.09
N TYR A 51 7.76 -4.92 -10.28
CA TYR A 51 6.31 -5.15 -10.41
C TYR A 51 5.89 -6.12 -11.54
N SER A 52 6.76 -6.37 -12.51
CA SER A 52 6.52 -7.38 -13.55
C SER A 52 6.37 -8.80 -12.98
N LEU A 53 7.04 -9.11 -11.86
CA LEU A 53 7.01 -10.44 -11.27
C LEU A 53 5.67 -10.71 -10.54
N PRO A 54 5.18 -9.85 -9.63
CA PRO A 54 3.80 -9.94 -9.15
C PRO A 54 2.78 -9.92 -10.29
N ARG A 55 2.95 -9.10 -11.33
CA ARG A 55 2.04 -9.09 -12.49
C ARG A 55 1.96 -10.47 -13.15
N LYS A 56 3.09 -11.15 -13.34
CA LYS A 56 3.13 -12.53 -13.86
C LYS A 56 2.31 -13.47 -12.97
N VAL A 57 2.44 -13.39 -11.65
CA VAL A 57 1.63 -14.18 -10.71
C VAL A 57 0.13 -13.88 -10.81
N SER A 58 -0.25 -12.61 -10.99
CA SER A 58 -1.63 -12.21 -11.21
C SER A 58 -2.20 -12.73 -12.54
N GLU A 59 -1.40 -12.79 -13.61
CA GLU A 59 -1.80 -13.36 -14.91
C GLU A 59 -2.07 -14.87 -14.82
N HIS A 60 -1.43 -15.55 -13.86
CA HIS A 60 -1.73 -16.94 -13.48
C HIS A 60 -2.95 -17.09 -12.56
N GLY A 61 -3.69 -16.00 -12.30
CA GLY A 61 -4.97 -16.01 -11.60
C GLY A 61 -4.88 -15.91 -10.08
N TYR A 62 -3.71 -15.64 -9.51
CA TYR A 62 -3.53 -15.45 -8.07
C TYR A 62 -3.75 -14.00 -7.65
N PHE A 63 -4.09 -13.77 -6.37
CA PHE A 63 -4.03 -12.43 -5.81
C PHE A 63 -2.57 -12.03 -5.57
N ILE A 64 -2.29 -10.74 -5.69
CA ILE A 64 -0.99 -10.14 -5.39
C ILE A 64 -1.12 -8.94 -4.46
N TYR A 65 -0.01 -8.48 -3.92
CA TYR A 65 0.08 -7.18 -3.25
C TYR A 65 0.48 -6.07 -4.23
N ASP A 66 -0.09 -4.89 -4.06
CA ASP A 66 0.40 -3.65 -4.65
C ASP A 66 1.41 -2.99 -3.70
N PHE A 67 2.65 -3.50 -3.70
CA PHE A 67 3.75 -2.96 -2.90
C PHE A 67 4.40 -1.73 -3.53
N ALA A 68 4.07 -1.39 -4.78
CA ALA A 68 4.56 -0.18 -5.42
C ALA A 68 3.78 1.07 -4.98
N LEU A 69 2.46 0.93 -4.74
CA LEU A 69 1.59 2.03 -4.36
C LEU A 69 2.11 2.90 -3.19
N PRO A 70 2.65 2.35 -2.07
CA PRO A 70 3.20 3.17 -0.99
C PRO A 70 4.21 4.22 -1.46
N MET A 71 5.25 3.79 -2.19
CA MET A 71 6.34 4.68 -2.62
C MET A 71 5.89 5.64 -3.73
N VAL A 72 5.07 5.17 -4.67
CA VAL A 72 4.51 6.02 -5.74
C VAL A 72 3.61 7.11 -5.17
N LEU A 73 2.82 6.77 -4.14
CA LEU A 73 1.91 7.71 -3.50
C LEU A 73 2.66 8.72 -2.62
N LEU A 74 3.70 8.30 -1.89
CA LEU A 74 4.61 9.22 -1.20
C LEU A 74 5.23 10.23 -2.16
N TYR A 75 5.77 9.76 -3.30
CA TYR A 75 6.32 10.64 -4.34
C TYR A 75 5.28 11.69 -4.78
N SER A 76 4.06 11.27 -5.10
CA SER A 76 2.99 12.16 -5.54
C SER A 76 2.58 13.17 -4.47
N LEU A 77 2.56 12.80 -3.19
CA LEU A 77 2.23 13.71 -2.09
C LEU A 77 3.38 14.66 -1.71
N TYR A 78 4.64 14.26 -1.88
CA TYR A 78 5.79 15.13 -1.63
C TYR A 78 5.98 16.16 -2.75
N THR A 79 5.79 15.74 -4.00
CA THR A 79 6.01 16.61 -5.17
C THR A 79 4.76 17.39 -5.58
N GLY A 80 3.58 16.93 -5.18
CA GLY A 80 2.31 17.42 -5.71
C GLY A 80 2.00 16.94 -7.13
N LYS A 81 2.78 16.01 -7.70
CA LYS A 81 2.63 15.55 -9.10
C LYS A 81 1.76 14.31 -9.22
N SER A 82 0.79 14.32 -10.12
CA SER A 82 -0.18 13.23 -10.31
C SER A 82 0.23 12.16 -11.32
N GLN A 83 1.22 12.40 -12.19
CA GLN A 83 1.44 11.60 -13.41
C GLN A 83 1.87 10.17 -13.09
N ARG A 84 2.80 10.00 -12.14
CA ARG A 84 3.33 8.68 -11.75
C ARG A 84 2.25 7.81 -11.12
N LEU A 85 1.51 8.37 -10.17
CA LEU A 85 0.37 7.70 -9.54
C LEU A 85 -0.70 7.35 -10.58
N ALA A 86 -1.08 8.29 -11.45
CA ALA A 86 -2.07 8.03 -12.48
C ALA A 86 -1.63 6.95 -13.47
N ALA A 87 -0.35 6.93 -13.88
CA ALA A 87 0.19 5.90 -14.74
C ALA A 87 0.20 4.52 -14.05
N TRP A 88 0.62 4.45 -12.79
CA TRP A 88 0.60 3.21 -12.00
C TRP A 88 -0.81 2.64 -11.86
N LEU A 89 -1.78 3.45 -11.41
CA LEU A 89 -3.14 3.01 -11.17
C LEU A 89 -3.84 2.51 -12.45
N LYS A 90 -3.50 3.06 -13.63
CA LYS A 90 -4.06 2.61 -14.92
C LYS A 90 -3.64 1.20 -15.31
N GLN A 91 -2.46 0.75 -14.90
CA GLN A 91 -1.92 -0.55 -15.28
C GLN A 91 -2.12 -1.63 -14.22
N CYS A 92 -2.55 -1.25 -13.02
CA CYS A 92 -2.78 -2.18 -11.92
C CYS A 92 -3.95 -3.13 -12.20
N PRO A 93 -3.83 -4.43 -11.88
CA PRO A 93 -4.97 -5.34 -11.95
C PRO A 93 -6.00 -5.04 -10.85
N MET A 94 -7.27 -5.36 -11.10
CA MET A 94 -8.29 -5.33 -10.03
C MET A 94 -8.04 -6.43 -8.98
N LYS A 95 -7.52 -7.59 -9.38
CA LYS A 95 -7.30 -8.75 -8.49
C LYS A 95 -6.02 -8.60 -7.64
N GLN A 96 -6.00 -7.63 -6.74
CA GLN A 96 -4.88 -7.37 -5.85
C GLN A 96 -5.32 -6.83 -4.49
N PHE A 97 -4.39 -6.84 -3.54
CA PHE A 97 -4.50 -6.17 -2.25
C PHE A 97 -3.62 -4.92 -2.26
N THR A 98 -4.20 -3.76 -2.01
CA THR A 98 -3.43 -2.51 -1.89
C THR A 98 -3.05 -2.26 -0.45
N THR A 99 -1.80 -1.84 -0.21
CA THR A 99 -1.27 -1.46 1.11
C THR A 99 -0.62 -0.09 1.03
N LEU A 100 -0.54 0.63 2.15
CA LEU A 100 0.39 1.77 2.31
C LEU A 100 1.47 1.42 3.34
N ASP A 101 1.05 0.74 4.40
CA ASP A 101 1.87 0.16 5.44
C ASP A 101 1.56 -1.32 5.60
N THR A 102 2.57 -2.05 6.06
CA THR A 102 2.48 -3.45 6.47
C THR A 102 3.18 -3.61 7.81
N HIS A 103 3.40 -4.85 8.22
CA HIS A 103 4.24 -5.16 9.37
C HIS A 103 5.75 -5.04 9.07
N ASP A 104 6.15 -4.93 7.80
CA ASP A 104 7.53 -4.72 7.36
C ASP A 104 7.76 -3.24 7.01
N GLY A 105 8.94 -2.92 6.45
CA GLY A 105 9.27 -1.57 6.03
C GLY A 105 8.72 -1.23 4.63
N LEU A 106 8.90 0.03 4.23
CA LEU A 106 8.48 0.50 2.90
C LEU A 106 9.50 0.06 1.84
N GLY A 107 9.08 -0.82 0.93
CA GLY A 107 9.94 -1.38 -0.12
C GLY A 107 10.26 -0.39 -1.23
N VAL A 108 11.55 -0.01 -1.33
CA VAL A 108 12.01 0.94 -2.36
C VAL A 108 12.09 0.26 -3.73
N VAL A 109 12.47 -1.02 -3.76
CA VAL A 109 12.61 -1.82 -4.99
C VAL A 109 11.28 -1.98 -5.74
N ASP A 110 10.17 -2.03 -5.01
CA ASP A 110 8.83 -2.26 -5.58
C ASP A 110 8.39 -1.13 -6.52
N ALA A 111 8.93 0.08 -6.36
CA ALA A 111 8.63 1.24 -7.19
C ALA A 111 9.59 1.45 -8.38
N LYS A 112 10.58 0.56 -8.55
CA LYS A 112 11.56 0.64 -9.65
C LYS A 112 10.84 0.65 -11.00
N ASP A 113 11.30 1.51 -11.90
CA ASP A 113 10.79 1.74 -13.27
C ASP A 113 9.35 2.28 -13.35
N ILE A 114 8.62 2.35 -12.23
CA ILE A 114 7.40 3.16 -12.10
C ILE A 114 7.82 4.59 -11.82
N LEU A 115 8.69 4.77 -10.82
CA LEU A 115 9.46 5.97 -10.56
C LEU A 115 10.86 5.82 -11.20
N THR A 116 11.43 6.93 -11.68
CA THR A 116 12.84 6.95 -12.10
C THR A 116 13.76 6.87 -10.89
N ASP A 117 15.04 6.56 -11.11
CA ASP A 117 16.03 6.55 -10.02
C ASP A 117 16.15 7.89 -9.30
N GLU A 118 16.04 9.00 -10.03
CA GLU A 118 16.02 10.35 -9.46
C GLU A 118 14.77 10.61 -8.61
N GLU A 119 13.60 10.11 -9.06
CA GLU A 119 12.35 10.24 -8.32
C GLU A 119 12.33 9.35 -7.07
N ILE A 120 12.92 8.16 -7.13
CA ILE A 120 13.10 7.26 -5.99
C ILE A 120 14.05 7.88 -4.96
N ASP A 121 15.20 8.38 -5.40
CA ASP A 121 16.17 9.05 -4.52
C ASP A 121 15.55 10.29 -3.86
N TYR A 122 14.86 11.13 -4.63
CA TYR A 122 14.10 12.27 -4.10
C TYR A 122 13.10 11.84 -3.02
N THR A 123 12.26 10.83 -3.31
CA THR A 123 11.23 10.35 -2.38
C THR A 123 11.85 9.81 -1.11
N THR A 124 12.95 9.05 -1.24
CA THR A 124 13.68 8.49 -0.11
C THR A 124 14.31 9.60 0.74
N GLN A 125 14.89 10.63 0.12
CA GLN A 125 15.48 11.77 0.84
C GLN A 125 14.41 12.60 1.55
N GLU A 126 13.29 12.89 0.91
CA GLU A 126 12.19 13.61 1.55
C GLU A 126 11.57 12.78 2.68
N LEU A 127 11.45 11.45 2.54
CA LEU A 127 11.05 10.57 3.63
C LEU A 127 11.99 10.72 4.84
N TYR A 128 13.31 10.75 4.66
CA TYR A 128 14.24 10.96 5.79
C TYR A 128 14.23 12.37 6.38
N LYS A 129 13.72 13.36 5.64
CA LYS A 129 13.64 14.76 6.05
C LYS A 129 12.32 15.11 6.74
N ILE A 130 11.21 14.60 6.20
CA ILE A 130 9.84 14.82 6.66
C ILE A 130 9.45 13.76 7.68
N GLY A 131 9.88 12.51 7.45
CA GLY A 131 9.62 11.35 8.28
C GLY A 131 9.91 11.66 9.73
N ALA A 132 8.88 11.84 10.55
CA ALA A 132 9.04 12.28 11.92
C ALA A 132 9.99 11.32 12.65
N ASN A 133 11.19 11.81 12.95
CA ASN A 133 12.27 11.05 13.59
C ASN A 133 12.83 9.84 12.82
N VAL A 134 12.56 9.66 11.53
CA VAL A 134 13.18 8.58 10.74
C VAL A 134 14.65 8.90 10.52
N LYS A 135 15.54 8.02 11.00
CA LYS A 135 16.98 8.12 10.73
C LYS A 135 17.41 6.93 9.90
N ARG A 136 18.29 7.17 8.91
CA ARG A 136 18.91 6.10 8.09
C ARG A 136 19.51 4.98 8.94
N LYS A 137 20.04 5.32 10.13
CA LYS A 137 20.59 4.34 11.08
C LYS A 137 19.57 3.25 11.47
N TYR A 138 18.26 3.54 11.53
CA TYR A 138 17.24 2.57 11.92
C TYR A 138 16.96 1.50 10.85
N SER A 139 17.39 1.75 9.61
CA SER A 139 17.28 0.82 8.49
C SER A 139 18.64 0.23 8.10
N SER A 140 19.68 0.38 8.95
CA SER A 140 21.03 -0.13 8.69
C SER A 140 21.30 -1.46 9.41
N ALA A 141 22.45 -2.08 9.13
CA ALA A 141 22.91 -3.29 9.81
C ALA A 141 23.22 -3.09 11.31
N GLU A 142 23.23 -1.85 11.82
CA GLU A 142 23.33 -1.59 13.28
C GLU A 142 22.06 -2.04 14.03
N TYR A 143 20.96 -2.23 13.31
CA TYR A 143 19.73 -2.83 13.79
C TYR A 143 19.54 -4.17 13.09
N ASN A 144 18.83 -5.11 13.72
CA ASN A 144 18.57 -6.44 13.17
C ASN A 144 17.57 -6.38 12.00
N ASN A 145 17.95 -5.72 10.91
CA ASN A 145 17.13 -5.58 9.72
C ASN A 145 17.38 -6.77 8.79
N LEU A 146 16.30 -7.46 8.44
CA LEU A 146 16.34 -8.50 7.41
C LEU A 146 16.50 -7.88 6.01
N ASP A 147 15.87 -6.71 5.78
CA ASP A 147 15.77 -6.09 4.45
C ASP A 147 16.34 -4.67 4.44
N ILE A 148 17.61 -4.53 4.05
CA ILE A 148 18.30 -3.23 3.95
C ILE A 148 17.73 -2.31 2.84
N TYR A 149 16.83 -2.82 2.00
CA TYR A 149 16.19 -2.09 0.90
C TYR A 149 14.82 -1.51 1.28
N GLN A 150 14.40 -1.69 2.53
CA GLN A 150 13.16 -1.14 3.06
C GLN A 150 13.43 0.05 4.00
N SER A 151 12.55 1.04 3.99
CA SER A 151 12.59 2.14 4.96
C SER A 151 11.67 1.85 6.15
N ASN A 152 12.26 1.69 7.34
CA ASN A 152 11.50 1.46 8.58
C ASN A 152 10.90 2.77 9.11
N THR A 153 9.58 2.93 8.95
CA THR A 153 8.78 4.04 9.49
C THR A 153 7.31 3.64 9.49
N THR A 154 6.48 4.24 10.34
CA THR A 154 5.03 4.26 10.09
C THR A 154 4.74 5.12 8.87
N TYR A 155 3.67 4.82 8.14
CA TYR A 155 3.28 5.60 6.96
C TYR A 155 2.77 6.99 7.34
N TYR A 156 2.10 7.12 8.50
CA TYR A 156 1.69 8.41 9.05
C TYR A 156 2.91 9.30 9.34
N SER A 157 3.95 8.74 9.97
CA SER A 157 5.19 9.48 10.20
C SER A 157 5.97 9.77 8.93
N ALA A 158 5.93 8.90 7.91
CA ALA A 158 6.51 9.19 6.59
C ALA A 158 5.90 10.46 5.96
N LEU A 159 4.62 10.73 6.22
CA LEU A 159 3.94 11.95 5.78
C LEU A 159 4.13 13.15 6.72
N GLY A 160 4.97 13.02 7.75
CA GLY A 160 5.30 14.08 8.69
C GLY A 160 4.29 14.24 9.82
N ASN A 161 3.56 13.17 10.17
CA ASN A 161 2.45 13.22 11.12
C ASN A 161 1.38 14.25 10.70
N ASP A 162 1.14 14.38 9.39
CA ASP A 162 0.20 15.34 8.80
C ASP A 162 -1.14 14.65 8.50
N ASP A 163 -2.17 14.99 9.28
CA ASP A 163 -3.52 14.44 9.17
C ASP A 163 -4.12 14.58 7.77
N GLN A 164 -3.88 15.72 7.10
CA GLN A 164 -4.48 16.01 5.80
C GLN A 164 -3.82 15.16 4.71
N LYS A 165 -2.48 15.08 4.70
CA LYS A 165 -1.75 14.20 3.78
C LYS A 165 -2.08 12.75 4.02
N TYR A 166 -2.14 12.33 5.27
CA TYR A 166 -2.41 10.94 5.61
C TYR A 166 -3.83 10.50 5.23
N PHE A 167 -4.82 11.33 5.51
CA PHE A 167 -6.19 11.05 5.07
C PHE A 167 -6.28 11.01 3.55
N LEU A 168 -5.63 11.93 2.84
CA LEU A 168 -5.61 11.96 1.39
C LEU A 168 -4.95 10.71 0.80
N ALA A 169 -3.87 10.23 1.42
CA ALA A 169 -3.21 8.98 1.05
C ALA A 169 -4.15 7.77 1.15
N ARG A 170 -4.86 7.64 2.28
CA ARG A 170 -5.84 6.56 2.49
C ARG A 170 -7.03 6.68 1.55
N LEU A 171 -7.48 7.89 1.26
CA LEU A 171 -8.55 8.13 0.29
C LEU A 171 -8.15 7.68 -1.12
N LEU A 172 -6.93 8.00 -1.56
CA LEU A 172 -6.38 7.52 -2.83
C LEU A 172 -6.21 5.98 -2.84
N GLN A 173 -5.72 5.38 -1.75
CA GLN A 173 -5.65 3.92 -1.59
C GLN A 173 -7.02 3.25 -1.72
N VAL A 174 -8.05 3.81 -1.08
CA VAL A 174 -9.41 3.26 -1.10
C VAL A 174 -10.02 3.27 -2.51
N PHE A 175 -9.68 4.26 -3.33
CA PHE A 175 -10.09 4.35 -4.73
C PHE A 175 -9.20 3.54 -5.69
N ALA A 176 -7.99 3.16 -5.29
CA ALA A 176 -7.09 2.32 -6.07
C ALA A 176 -7.73 0.95 -6.40
N PRO A 177 -7.30 0.28 -7.49
CA PRO A 177 -7.93 -0.97 -7.91
C PRO A 177 -7.55 -2.10 -6.94
N GLY A 178 -8.54 -2.88 -6.53
CA GLY A 178 -8.37 -4.00 -5.59
C GLY A 178 -8.96 -3.80 -4.21
N ILE A 179 -8.44 -4.58 -3.26
CA ILE A 179 -8.92 -4.69 -1.88
C ILE A 179 -7.95 -3.95 -0.95
N PRO A 180 -8.35 -2.85 -0.30
CA PRO A 180 -7.47 -2.14 0.63
C PRO A 180 -7.26 -2.93 1.91
N GLN A 181 -6.00 -3.19 2.24
CA GLN A 181 -5.59 -3.61 3.59
C GLN A 181 -5.06 -2.39 4.35
N ILE A 182 -5.57 -2.22 5.58
CA ILE A 182 -5.15 -1.16 6.49
C ILE A 182 -4.44 -1.82 7.65
N TYR A 183 -3.13 -1.59 7.77
CA TYR A 183 -2.36 -2.10 8.89
C TYR A 183 -2.75 -1.37 10.19
N TYR A 184 -2.68 -2.07 11.32
CA TYR A 184 -3.30 -1.59 12.56
C TYR A 184 -2.68 -0.30 13.10
N VAL A 185 -1.37 -0.11 12.94
CA VAL A 185 -0.69 1.16 13.32
C VAL A 185 -1.22 2.30 12.47
N GLY A 186 -1.34 2.09 11.15
CA GLY A 186 -1.95 3.05 10.25
C GLY A 186 -3.42 3.32 10.53
N LEU A 187 -4.21 2.30 10.87
CA LEU A 187 -5.62 2.48 11.22
C LEU A 187 -5.79 3.55 12.31
N LEU A 188 -4.86 3.58 13.27
CA LEU A 188 -4.85 4.53 14.38
C LEU A 188 -3.99 5.77 14.11
N ALA A 189 -3.54 6.00 12.86
CA ALA A 189 -2.63 7.09 12.50
C ALA A 189 -1.43 7.18 13.46
N GLY A 190 -0.82 6.01 13.74
CA GLY A 190 0.25 5.85 14.71
C GLY A 190 1.58 6.45 14.25
N GLU A 191 2.28 7.07 15.18
CA GLU A 191 3.63 7.60 14.97
C GLU A 191 4.72 6.54 15.16
N ASN A 192 5.93 6.86 14.74
CA ASN A 192 7.12 6.03 14.97
C ASN A 192 7.35 5.72 16.46
N ASP A 193 7.38 4.43 16.81
CA ASP A 193 7.69 3.95 18.16
C ASP A 193 9.21 3.78 18.35
N LEU A 194 9.87 4.91 18.65
CA LEU A 194 11.31 4.93 18.89
C LEU A 194 11.70 4.20 20.17
N ASP A 195 10.85 4.21 21.20
CA ASP A 195 11.14 3.59 22.48
C ASP A 195 11.18 2.06 22.35
N LEU A 196 10.20 1.47 21.64
CA LEU A 196 10.20 0.05 21.34
C LEU A 196 11.36 -0.34 20.43
N LEU A 197 11.63 0.45 19.38
CA LEU A 197 12.79 0.22 18.51
C LEU A 197 14.09 0.23 19.31
N GLU A 198 14.34 1.24 20.15
CA GLU A 198 15.60 1.39 20.87
C GLU A 198 15.76 0.32 21.96
N ARG A 199 14.66 -0.11 22.60
CA ARG A 199 14.68 -1.19 23.59
C ARG A 199 14.91 -2.56 22.97
N THR A 200 14.39 -2.83 21.78
CA THR A 200 14.43 -4.16 21.14
C THR A 200 15.58 -4.33 20.15
N LYS A 201 16.09 -3.22 19.59
CA LYS A 201 17.08 -3.18 18.50
C LYS A 201 16.63 -3.88 17.20
N GLU A 202 15.32 -4.08 17.05
CA GLU A 202 14.68 -4.53 15.81
C GLU A 202 14.13 -3.29 15.07
N GLY A 203 14.63 -3.00 13.86
CA GLY A 203 14.28 -1.76 13.16
C GLY A 203 12.80 -1.66 12.79
N ARG A 204 12.16 -2.78 12.41
CA ARG A 204 10.73 -2.82 12.07
C ARG A 204 9.80 -2.55 13.24
N ASN A 205 10.30 -2.67 14.48
CA ASN A 205 9.48 -2.37 15.66
C ASN A 205 9.09 -0.89 15.78
N ILE A 206 9.71 0.00 15.00
CA ILE A 206 9.25 1.39 14.86
C ILE A 206 7.80 1.50 14.37
N ASN A 207 7.32 0.48 13.64
CA ASN A 207 5.96 0.37 13.09
C ASN A 207 5.23 -0.86 13.66
N ARG A 208 5.52 -1.24 14.91
CA ARG A 208 4.86 -2.38 15.59
C ARG A 208 4.47 -2.03 17.03
N HIS A 209 3.97 -0.81 17.24
CA HIS A 209 3.55 -0.35 18.57
C HIS A 209 2.52 -1.31 19.21
N TYR A 210 2.61 -1.50 20.52
CA TYR A 210 1.67 -2.33 21.28
C TYR A 210 0.60 -1.46 21.93
N TYR A 211 -0.50 -1.25 21.20
CA TYR A 211 -1.62 -0.46 21.70
C TYR A 211 -2.35 -1.16 22.86
N SER A 212 -2.55 -0.42 23.95
CA SER A 212 -3.47 -0.82 25.02
C SER A 212 -4.93 -0.56 24.63
N LEU A 213 -5.89 -1.20 25.30
CA LEU A 213 -7.32 -0.91 25.06
C LEU A 213 -7.66 0.54 25.38
N GLU A 214 -7.08 1.08 26.45
CA GLU A 214 -7.28 2.46 26.87
C GLU A 214 -6.74 3.46 25.83
N GLU A 215 -5.61 3.14 25.21
CA GLU A 215 -5.03 3.95 24.13
C GLU A 215 -5.91 3.90 22.87
N ILE A 216 -6.35 2.70 22.45
CA ILE A 216 -7.28 2.55 21.33
C ILE A 216 -8.54 3.39 21.55
N ASP A 217 -9.13 3.32 22.76
CA ASP A 217 -10.31 4.09 23.13
C ASP A 217 -10.12 5.62 23.01
N GLN A 218 -8.88 6.12 23.09
CA GLN A 218 -8.57 7.52 22.82
C GLN A 218 -8.27 7.78 21.34
N GLU A 219 -7.44 6.95 20.71
CA GLU A 219 -6.98 7.12 19.34
C GLU A 219 -8.13 7.11 18.33
N VAL A 220 -9.14 6.26 18.53
CA VAL A 220 -10.35 6.23 17.67
C VAL A 220 -11.15 7.53 17.68
N LYS A 221 -10.94 8.41 18.66
CA LYS A 221 -11.59 9.73 18.76
C LYS A 221 -10.80 10.82 18.04
N ARG A 222 -9.54 10.59 17.64
CA ARG A 222 -8.77 11.56 16.86
C ARG A 222 -9.51 11.86 15.56
N PRO A 223 -9.62 13.14 15.14
CA PRO A 223 -10.38 13.50 13.94
C PRO A 223 -9.97 12.72 12.68
N VAL A 224 -8.67 12.53 12.45
CA VAL A 224 -8.16 11.77 11.30
C VAL A 224 -8.58 10.29 11.34
N VAL A 225 -8.55 9.66 12.51
CA VAL A 225 -8.91 8.25 12.69
C VAL A 225 -10.42 8.06 12.53
N ALA A 226 -11.23 8.91 13.17
CA ALA A 226 -12.68 8.87 13.02
C ALA A 226 -13.11 9.06 11.56
N LYS A 227 -12.43 9.95 10.82
CA LYS A 227 -12.67 10.18 9.39
C LYS A 227 -12.24 9.00 8.53
N LEU A 228 -11.10 8.37 8.85
CA LEU A 228 -10.65 7.15 8.20
C LEU A 228 -11.64 5.99 8.41
N LEU A 229 -12.18 5.81 9.61
CA LEU A 229 -13.19 4.78 9.87
C LEU A 229 -14.44 4.97 9.02
N LYS A 230 -14.96 6.20 8.92
CA LYS A 230 -16.11 6.51 8.03
C LYS A 230 -15.81 6.27 6.56
N LEU A 231 -14.59 6.59 6.10
CA LEU A 231 -14.15 6.28 4.74
C LEU A 231 -14.22 4.76 4.48
N LEU A 232 -13.75 3.95 5.43
CA LEU A 232 -13.76 2.49 5.31
C LEU A 232 -15.20 1.93 5.37
N GLU A 233 -16.06 2.47 6.22
CA GLU A 233 -17.49 2.13 6.25
C GLU A 233 -18.19 2.43 4.91
N SER A 234 -17.94 3.62 4.34
CA SER A 234 -18.46 4.00 3.02
C SER A 234 -17.94 3.07 1.92
N ARG A 235 -16.65 2.75 1.92
CA ARG A 235 -16.03 1.83 0.96
C ARG A 235 -16.61 0.41 1.04
N ASN A 236 -17.01 -0.04 2.22
CA ASN A 236 -17.57 -1.37 2.44
C ASN A 236 -19.05 -1.48 2.05
N THR A 237 -19.74 -0.34 1.88
CA THR A 237 -21.18 -0.30 1.60
C THR A 237 -21.53 0.20 0.19
N GLU A 238 -20.58 0.82 -0.52
CA GLU A 238 -20.81 1.33 -1.87
C GLU A 238 -20.39 0.34 -2.97
N ALA A 239 -21.37 -0.10 -3.76
CA ALA A 239 -21.21 -1.08 -4.84
C ALA A 239 -20.29 -0.62 -5.98
N ALA A 240 -20.10 0.69 -6.19
CA ALA A 240 -19.12 1.20 -7.15
C ALA A 240 -17.70 0.62 -6.93
N PHE A 241 -17.38 0.20 -5.70
CA PHE A 241 -16.11 -0.39 -5.34
C PHE A 241 -16.04 -1.93 -5.40
N ASP A 242 -17.05 -2.59 -5.98
CA ASP A 242 -17.00 -4.02 -6.22
C ASP A 242 -15.79 -4.41 -7.09
N LEU A 243 -15.25 -5.62 -6.86
CA LEU A 243 -13.97 -6.06 -7.41
C LEU A 243 -14.05 -6.41 -8.90
N ASP A 244 -15.24 -6.82 -9.37
CA ASP A 244 -15.56 -7.15 -10.77
C ASP A 244 -15.92 -5.91 -11.61
N GLY A 245 -15.94 -4.73 -10.98
CA GLY A 245 -16.02 -3.44 -11.63
C GLY A 245 -14.69 -3.01 -12.26
N ARG A 246 -14.56 -1.70 -12.48
CA ARG A 246 -13.36 -1.10 -13.09
C ARG A 246 -12.99 0.22 -12.43
N LEU A 247 -11.75 0.64 -12.69
CA LEU A 247 -11.24 1.96 -12.35
C LEU A 247 -10.93 2.73 -13.65
N GLU A 248 -11.43 3.96 -13.74
CA GLU A 248 -11.06 4.95 -14.74
C GLU A 248 -10.19 6.03 -14.06
N VAL A 249 -9.07 6.39 -14.69
CA VAL A 249 -8.08 7.31 -14.11
C VAL A 249 -7.79 8.44 -15.09
N ALA A 250 -7.88 9.68 -14.62
CA ALA A 250 -7.45 10.86 -15.34
C ALA A 250 -6.50 11.71 -14.49
N ALA A 251 -5.58 12.41 -15.15
CA ALA A 251 -4.71 13.42 -14.55
C ALA A 251 -4.92 14.73 -15.35
N PRO A 252 -5.96 15.52 -15.02
CA PRO A 252 -6.35 16.69 -15.81
C PRO A 252 -5.27 17.78 -15.86
N SER A 253 -4.43 17.85 -14.84
CA SER A 253 -3.33 18.81 -14.72
C SER A 253 -2.10 18.15 -14.07
N GLU A 254 -1.03 18.92 -13.87
CA GLU A 254 0.17 18.41 -13.20
C GLU A 254 -0.11 17.91 -11.78
N HIS A 255 -1.06 18.56 -11.08
CA HIS A 255 -1.34 18.36 -9.66
C HIS A 255 -2.68 17.70 -9.36
N GLU A 256 -3.57 17.60 -10.37
CA GLU A 256 -4.87 16.98 -10.19
C GLU A 256 -4.87 15.51 -10.63
N ILE A 257 -5.57 14.68 -9.85
CA ILE A 257 -5.91 13.30 -10.21
C ILE A 257 -7.41 13.06 -9.99
N VAL A 258 -8.02 12.33 -10.92
CA VAL A 258 -9.42 11.92 -10.85
C VAL A 258 -9.50 10.41 -10.97
N LEU A 259 -10.10 9.77 -9.95
CA LEU A 259 -10.32 8.34 -9.89
C LEU A 259 -11.81 8.07 -9.91
N LYS A 260 -12.27 7.27 -10.88
CA LYS A 260 -13.68 6.89 -11.02
C LYS A 260 -13.81 5.38 -10.93
N ARG A 261 -14.45 4.91 -9.87
CA ARG A 261 -14.83 3.51 -9.66
C ARG A 261 -16.22 3.28 -10.22
N VAL A 262 -16.39 2.20 -10.97
CA VAL A 262 -17.68 1.83 -11.58
C VAL A 262 -17.89 0.34 -11.37
N ASN A 263 -19.07 -0.05 -10.88
CA ASN A 263 -19.41 -1.46 -10.72
C ASN A 263 -19.56 -2.19 -12.06
N GLN A 264 -19.69 -3.51 -12.03
CA GLN A 264 -19.82 -4.33 -13.24
C GLN A 264 -21.04 -3.94 -14.09
N ALA A 265 -22.18 -3.62 -13.45
CA ALA A 265 -23.42 -3.26 -14.13
C ALA A 265 -23.38 -1.86 -14.77
N GLY A 266 -22.50 -0.97 -14.31
CA GLY A 266 -22.37 0.40 -14.81
C GLY A 266 -23.42 1.38 -14.30
N ASP A 267 -24.24 0.99 -13.32
CA ASP A 267 -25.32 1.79 -12.73
C ASP A 267 -24.92 2.47 -11.40
N ARG A 268 -23.77 2.09 -10.84
CA ARG A 268 -23.16 2.72 -9.66
C ARG A 268 -21.74 3.17 -9.96
N GLU A 269 -21.46 4.43 -9.66
CA GLU A 269 -20.14 5.03 -9.77
C GLU A 269 -19.79 5.92 -8.57
N ALA A 270 -18.51 5.91 -8.20
CA ALA A 270 -17.92 6.81 -7.22
C ALA A 270 -16.75 7.53 -7.87
N VAL A 271 -16.70 8.86 -7.75
CA VAL A 271 -15.68 9.72 -8.34
C VAL A 271 -14.97 10.48 -7.24
N LEU A 272 -13.65 10.34 -7.20
CA LEU A 272 -12.75 11.12 -6.37
C LEU A 272 -11.99 12.10 -7.26
N ARG A 273 -12.00 13.38 -6.91
CA ARG A 273 -11.12 14.41 -7.48
C ARG A 273 -10.19 14.89 -6.39
N VAL A 274 -8.89 14.97 -6.68
CA VAL A 274 -7.86 15.40 -5.72
C VAL A 274 -6.95 16.42 -6.38
N ASP A 275 -6.64 17.50 -5.66
CA ASP A 275 -5.51 18.38 -5.93
C ASP A 275 -4.39 18.04 -4.93
N LEU A 276 -3.28 17.49 -5.42
CA LEU A 276 -2.17 17.03 -4.61
C LEU A 276 -1.32 18.17 -4.04
N THR A 277 -1.36 19.37 -4.62
CA THR A 277 -0.62 20.54 -4.12
C THR A 277 -1.45 21.28 -3.08
N ALA A 278 -2.74 21.50 -3.35
CA ALA A 278 -3.65 22.12 -2.39
C ALA A 278 -4.10 21.15 -1.28
N LEU A 279 -3.84 19.85 -1.46
CA LEU A 279 -4.28 18.76 -0.57
C LEU A 279 -5.80 18.73 -0.37
N THR A 280 -6.55 19.17 -1.37
CA THR A 280 -8.02 19.19 -1.34
C THR A 280 -8.58 18.01 -2.11
N TYR A 281 -9.82 17.64 -1.80
CA TYR A 281 -10.50 16.57 -2.50
C TYR A 281 -12.01 16.81 -2.54
N GLN A 282 -12.67 16.17 -3.51
CA GLN A 282 -14.13 16.09 -3.63
C GLN A 282 -14.50 14.65 -3.96
N ILE A 283 -15.56 14.14 -3.33
CA ILE A 283 -16.10 12.80 -3.59
C ILE A 283 -17.54 12.93 -4.03
N SER A 284 -17.93 12.22 -5.09
CA SER A 284 -19.33 12.11 -5.50
C SER A 284 -19.71 10.66 -5.80
N VAL A 285 -20.91 10.25 -5.42
CA VAL A 285 -21.52 8.95 -5.76
C VAL A 285 -22.71 9.20 -6.66
N ASN A 286 -22.74 8.62 -7.85
CA ASN A 286 -23.77 8.85 -8.88
C ASN A 286 -24.07 10.35 -9.13
N GLY A 287 -23.05 11.20 -9.05
CA GLY A 287 -23.15 12.64 -9.26
C GLY A 287 -23.55 13.46 -8.03
N GLU A 288 -23.88 12.83 -6.91
CA GLU A 288 -24.17 13.51 -5.64
C GLU A 288 -22.90 13.62 -4.80
N GLU A 289 -22.54 14.84 -4.38
CA GLU A 289 -21.38 15.07 -3.52
C GLU A 289 -21.61 14.51 -2.11
N ILE A 290 -20.62 13.78 -1.59
CA ILE A 290 -20.67 13.20 -0.24
C ILE A 290 -19.56 13.75 0.63
N SER A 291 -19.81 13.80 1.94
CA SER A 291 -18.85 14.20 2.96
C SER A 291 -18.52 13.00 3.87
N LEU A 292 -17.26 12.93 4.31
CA LEU A 292 -16.73 11.93 5.23
C LEU A 292 -16.41 12.59 6.59
#